data_AF-A0AAV0Y9E3-F1
#
_entry.id   AF-A0AAV0Y9E3-F1
#
_cell.length_a   1.000
_cell.length_b   1.000
_cell.length_c   1.000
_cell.angle_alpha   90.00
_cell.angle_beta   90.00
_cell.angle_gamma   90.00
#
_symmetry.space_group_name_H-M   'P 1'
#
loop_
_entity.id
_entity.type
_entity.pdbx_description
1 polymer ?
#
loop_
_entity_poly.entity_id
_entity_poly.type
_entity_poly.pdbx_seq_one_letter_code
_entity_poly.pdbx_strand_id
1 'polypeptide(L)'
;MAADKMQNIKIKFQHQVTNETILAKFLTVPSEIKNIVGDGNCLYRSLSYWITGDEDYHFAIRQHVCEIVKTSSNIERYIGGKENVKKYLEQKTIENDGSIIV
;
A
#
# COMPACT_ATOMS: atom_id res chain seq x y z
N MET A 1 6.59 1.63 -25.79
CA MET A 1 5.25 2.25 -25.70
C MET A 1 4.56 1.69 -24.47
N ALA A 2 4.72 2.33 -23.31
CA ALA A 2 4.08 1.90 -22.05
C ALA A 2 3.77 3.12 -21.16
N ALA A 3 3.38 4.24 -21.77
CA ALA A 3 3.12 5.50 -21.07
C ALA A 3 1.62 5.76 -20.82
N ASP A 4 0.72 4.82 -21.13
CA ASP A 4 -0.70 5.16 -21.35
C ASP A 4 -1.72 4.22 -20.66
N LYS A 5 -1.38 3.72 -19.47
CA LYS A 5 -2.34 2.99 -18.62
C LYS A 5 -2.49 3.57 -17.22
N MET A 6 -2.27 4.87 -17.06
CA MET A 6 -2.60 5.55 -15.80
C MET A 6 -4.08 5.93 -15.79
N GLN A 7 -4.96 4.93 -15.80
CA GLN A 7 -6.38 5.15 -15.54
C GLN A 7 -6.59 5.34 -14.04
N ASN A 8 -7.22 6.45 -13.67
CA ASN A 8 -7.52 6.85 -12.30
C ASN A 8 -8.37 5.78 -11.58
N ILE A 9 -7.73 4.85 -10.87
CA ILE A 9 -8.42 3.91 -9.98
C ILE A 9 -9.01 4.72 -8.81
N LYS A 10 -10.32 5.00 -8.85
CA LYS A 10 -11.04 5.59 -7.70
C LYS A 10 -11.31 4.50 -6.66
N ILE A 11 -10.33 4.24 -5.79
CA ILE A 11 -10.49 3.34 -4.65
C ILE A 11 -11.25 4.10 -3.54
N LYS A 12 -12.47 3.67 -3.22
CA LYS A 12 -13.23 4.21 -2.08
C LYS A 12 -13.02 3.31 -0.86
N PHE A 13 -12.08 3.67 0.01
CA PHE A 13 -11.98 3.04 1.33
C PHE A 13 -13.09 3.62 2.23
N GLN A 14 -14.04 2.78 2.66
CA GLN A 14 -15.04 3.16 3.65
C GLN A 14 -14.65 2.56 5.00
N HIS A 15 -14.47 3.41 6.01
CA HIS A 15 -14.30 2.97 7.39
C HIS A 15 -15.68 2.64 7.97
N GLN A 16 -15.97 1.36 8.21
CA GLN A 16 -17.18 0.93 8.92
C GLN A 16 -16.82 0.73 10.39
N VAL A 17 -17.26 1.63 11.27
CA VAL A 17 -17.24 1.40 12.71
C VAL A 17 -18.50 0.61 13.04
N THR A 18 -18.35 -0.65 13.45
CA THR A 18 -19.44 -1.41 14.05
C THR A 18 -19.33 -1.33 15.58
N ASN A 19 -20.43 -1.06 16.27
CA ASN A 19 -20.51 -1.06 17.74
C ASN A 19 -20.63 -2.48 18.33
N GLU A 20 -20.19 -3.50 17.60
CA GLU A 20 -20.24 -4.89 18.06
C GLU A 20 -19.00 -5.20 18.89
N THR A 21 -19.20 -5.83 20.05
CA THR A 21 -18.12 -6.41 20.86
C THR A 21 -17.40 -7.45 20.00
N ILE A 22 -16.23 -7.10 19.46
CA ILE A 22 -15.43 -8.00 18.61
C ILE A 22 -14.88 -9.12 19.50
N LEU A 23 -15.63 -10.22 19.60
CA LEU A 23 -15.06 -11.51 19.99
C LEU A 23 -14.00 -11.83 18.93
N ALA A 24 -12.73 -11.71 19.31
CA ALA A 24 -11.62 -11.99 18.42
C ALA A 24 -11.80 -13.38 17.81
N LYS A 25 -12.13 -13.44 16.52
CA LYS A 25 -12.18 -14.70 15.78
C LYS A 25 -10.76 -15.10 15.43
N PHE A 26 -10.39 -16.31 15.79
CA PHE A 26 -9.13 -16.89 15.31
C PHE A 26 -9.19 -16.99 13.78
N LEU A 27 -8.11 -16.54 13.13
CA LEU A 27 -7.93 -16.78 11.70
C LEU A 27 -7.74 -18.29 11.49
N THR A 28 -8.45 -18.84 10.51
CA THR A 28 -8.36 -20.26 10.11
C THR A 28 -7.50 -20.39 8.85
N VAL A 29 -7.71 -21.43 8.05
CA VAL A 29 -7.02 -21.60 6.78
C VAL A 29 -7.52 -20.59 5.74
N PRO A 30 -6.63 -19.99 4.93
CA PRO A 30 -7.05 -19.16 3.80
C PRO A 30 -7.91 -19.96 2.82
N SER A 31 -8.94 -19.33 2.27
CA SER A 31 -9.74 -19.91 1.18
C SER A 31 -8.96 -19.98 -0.13
N GLU A 32 -8.01 -19.06 -0.32
CA GLU A 32 -7.15 -18.98 -1.49
C GLU A 32 -5.78 -18.43 -1.08
N ILE A 33 -4.72 -18.92 -1.72
CA ILE A 33 -3.36 -18.40 -1.58
C ILE A 33 -2.86 -18.08 -2.99
N LYS A 34 -2.45 -16.83 -3.21
CA LYS A 34 -1.87 -16.37 -4.46
C LYS A 34 -0.36 -16.23 -4.31
N ASN A 35 0.38 -16.83 -5.24
CA ASN A 35 1.81 -16.55 -5.39
C ASN A 35 1.98 -15.21 -6.11
N ILE A 36 2.56 -14.24 -5.41
CA ILE A 36 2.86 -12.87 -5.87
C ILE A 36 4.34 -12.77 -6.25
N VAL A 37 4.69 -11.93 -7.23
CA VAL A 37 6.09 -11.75 -7.63
C VAL A 37 6.94 -11.20 -6.48
N GLY A 38 8.08 -11.83 -6.21
CA GLY A 38 9.00 -11.53 -5.12
C GLY A 38 10.12 -10.54 -5.48
N ASP A 39 9.79 -9.40 -6.08
CA ASP A 39 10.74 -8.40 -6.59
C ASP A 39 10.97 -7.20 -5.63
N GLY A 40 10.56 -7.33 -4.37
CA GLY A 40 10.57 -6.23 -3.40
C GLY A 40 9.36 -5.29 -3.52
N ASN A 41 8.46 -5.48 -4.49
CA ASN A 41 7.17 -4.79 -4.60
C ASN A 41 5.99 -5.67 -4.13
N CYS A 42 6.25 -6.82 -3.51
CA CYS A 42 5.24 -7.83 -3.19
C CYS A 42 4.06 -7.29 -2.35
N LEU A 43 4.28 -6.33 -1.45
CA LEU A 43 3.19 -5.67 -0.71
C LEU A 43 2.23 -4.93 -1.66
N TYR A 44 2.78 -4.09 -2.53
CA TYR A 44 1.99 -3.30 -3.49
C TYR A 44 1.38 -4.18 -4.58
N ARG A 45 2.08 -5.24 -5.01
CA ARG A 45 1.54 -6.26 -5.94
C ARG A 45 0.39 -7.04 -5.31
N SER A 46 0.50 -7.40 -4.03
CA SER A 46 -0.59 -8.05 -3.28
C SER A 46 -1.83 -7.16 -3.21
N LEU A 47 -1.64 -5.87 -2.93
CA LEU A 47 -2.74 -4.89 -2.94
C LEU A 47 -3.33 -4.72 -4.34
N SER A 48 -2.49 -4.62 -5.37
CA SER A 48 -2.92 -4.53 -6.76
C SER A 48 -3.80 -5.72 -7.14
N TYR A 49 -3.34 -6.94 -6.83
CA TYR A 49 -4.08 -8.16 -7.12
C TYR A 49 -5.41 -8.20 -6.34
N TRP A 50 -5.40 -7.84 -5.06
CA TRP A 50 -6.61 -7.84 -4.23
C TRP A 50 -7.67 -6.85 -4.74
N ILE A 51 -7.26 -5.70 -5.27
CA ILE A 51 -8.16 -4.65 -5.74
C ILE A 51 -8.63 -4.89 -7.18
N THR A 52 -7.72 -5.35 -8.05
CA THR A 52 -7.92 -5.35 -9.52
C THR A 52 -7.92 -6.74 -10.16
N GLY A 53 -7.46 -7.76 -9.45
CA GLY A 53 -7.16 -9.09 -9.99
C GLY A 53 -5.82 -9.17 -10.75
N ASP A 54 -5.05 -8.08 -10.79
CA ASP A 54 -3.79 -7.93 -11.54
C ASP A 54 -2.70 -7.32 -10.67
N GLU A 55 -1.44 -7.75 -10.83
CA GLU A 55 -0.29 -7.22 -10.07
C GLU A 55 0.26 -5.93 -10.68
N ASP A 56 -0.01 -5.63 -11.95
CA ASP A 56 0.66 -4.59 -12.76
C ASP A 56 0.37 -3.14 -12.31
N TYR A 57 -0.62 -2.91 -11.43
CA TYR A 57 -0.91 -1.59 -10.87
C TYR A 57 -0.13 -1.29 -9.59
N HIS A 58 0.80 -2.15 -9.18
CA HIS A 58 1.57 -2.00 -7.94
C HIS A 58 2.28 -0.64 -7.83
N PHE A 59 2.88 -0.14 -8.92
CA PHE A 59 3.61 1.12 -8.89
C PHE A 59 2.68 2.32 -8.68
N ALA A 60 1.50 2.31 -9.32
CA ALA A 60 0.50 3.36 -9.13
C ALA A 60 -0.01 3.40 -7.67
N ILE A 61 -0.25 2.23 -7.07
CA ILE A 61 -0.61 2.13 -5.65
C ILE A 61 0.50 2.68 -4.77
N ARG A 62 1.76 2.32 -5.04
CA ARG A 62 2.94 2.78 -4.31
C ARG A 62 3.08 4.31 -4.34
N GLN A 63 2.92 4.93 -5.52
CA GLN A 63 2.94 6.40 -5.66
C GLN A 63 1.83 7.06 -4.84
N HIS A 64 0.62 6.50 -4.88
CA HIS A 64 -0.50 7.04 -4.11
C HIS A 64 -0.26 6.94 -2.59
N VAL A 65 0.28 5.81 -2.11
CA VAL A 65 0.65 5.64 -0.70
C VAL A 65 1.74 6.64 -0.30
N CYS A 66 2.75 6.86 -1.15
CA CYS A 66 3.78 7.86 -0.89
C CYS A 66 3.20 9.27 -0.70
N GLU A 67 2.26 9.68 -1.57
CA GLU A 67 1.60 10.98 -1.45
C GLU A 67 0.82 11.11 -0.14
N ILE A 68 0.11 10.06 0.27
CA ILE A 68 -0.59 10.04 1.56
C ILE A 68 0.39 10.16 2.73
N VAL A 69 1.52 9.45 2.69
CA VAL A 69 2.56 9.52 3.74
C VAL A 69 3.15 10.94 3.85
N LYS A 70 3.33 11.63 2.73
CA LYS A 70 3.85 13.01 2.70
C LYS A 70 2.88 14.06 3.22
N THR A 71 1.57 13.83 3.08
CA THR A 71 0.56 14.88 3.27
C THR A 71 -0.38 14.63 4.47
N SER A 72 -0.44 13.42 5.01
CA SER A 72 -1.40 13.06 6.06
C SER A 72 -0.90 13.34 7.48
N SER A 73 -1.56 14.26 8.17
CA SER A 73 -1.33 14.52 9.61
C SER A 73 -1.66 13.32 10.52
N ASN A 74 -2.53 12.41 10.08
CA ASN A 74 -2.81 11.17 10.81
C ASN A 74 -1.59 10.25 10.85
N ILE A 75 -0.83 10.20 9.76
CA ILE A 75 0.41 9.41 9.68
C ILE A 75 1.49 10.02 10.57
N GLU A 76 1.60 11.36 10.60
CA GLU A 76 2.51 12.04 11.52
C GLU A 76 2.25 11.61 12.97
N ARG A 77 0.98 11.54 13.40
CA ARG A 77 0.63 11.09 14.74
C ARG A 77 1.00 9.63 15.00
N TYR A 78 0.81 8.75 14.03
CA TYR A 78 1.12 7.32 14.17
C TYR A 78 2.64 7.05 14.24
N ILE A 79 3.42 7.80 13.47
CA ILE A 79 4.89 7.67 13.38
C ILE A 79 5.62 8.46 14.49
N GLY A 80 4.88 9.19 15.32
CA GLY A 80 5.45 9.91 16.47
C GLY A 80 6.01 11.30 16.13
N GLY A 81 5.49 11.93 15.09
CA GLY A 81 5.78 13.31 14.71
C GLY A 81 6.34 13.47 13.29
N LYS A 82 6.25 14.70 12.78
CA LYS A 82 6.66 15.08 11.43
C LYS A 82 8.13 14.80 11.11
N GLU A 83 9.03 14.97 12.09
CA GLU A 83 10.46 14.70 11.92
C GLU A 83 10.75 13.21 11.63
N ASN A 84 10.00 12.30 12.25
CA ASN A 84 10.16 10.86 11.99
C ASN A 84 9.64 10.48 10.60
N VAL A 85 8.57 11.13 10.13
CA VAL A 85 8.08 10.98 8.74
C VAL A 85 9.14 11.46 7.75
N LYS A 86 9.70 12.65 7.98
CA LYS A 86 10.77 13.21 7.13
C LYS A 86 11.99 12.28 7.09
N LYS A 87 12.47 11.81 8.25
CA LYS A 87 13.57 10.85 8.35
C LYS A 87 13.29 9.57 7.57
N TYR A 88 12.06 9.04 7.65
CA TYR A 88 11.66 7.87 6.88
C TYR A 88 11.73 8.13 5.36
N LEU A 89 11.17 9.25 4.89
CA LEU A 89 11.15 9.62 3.48
C LEU A 89 12.55 9.90 2.91
N GLU A 90 13.46 10.48 3.70
CA GLU A 90 14.85 10.74 3.30
C GLU A 90 15.70 9.46 3.24
N GLN A 91 15.42 8.50 4.13
CA GLN A 91 16.20 7.26 4.24
C GLN A 91 15.66 6.12 3.37
N LYS A 92 14.37 6.15 3.01
CA LYS A 92 13.69 5.08 2.29
C LYS A 92 13.04 5.65 1.04
N THR A 93 13.46 5.15 -0.11
CA THR A 93 12.90 5.50 -1.42
C THR A 93 11.57 4.78 -1.64
N ILE A 94 10.54 5.16 -0.87
CA ILE A 94 9.17 4.70 -1.08
C ILE A 94 8.66 5.08 -2.48
N GLU A 95 9.25 6.09 -3.11
CA GLU A 95 8.94 6.56 -4.47
C GLU A 95 9.53 5.69 -5.58
N ASN A 96 10.60 4.95 -5.31
CA ASN A 96 11.28 4.16 -6.34
C ASN A 96 10.56 2.82 -6.52
N ASP A 97 10.61 2.24 -7.71
CA ASP A 97 9.91 0.99 -8.04
C ASP A 97 10.53 -0.29 -7.45
N GLY A 98 11.14 -0.20 -6.25
CA GLY A 98 11.76 -1.35 -5.58
C GLY A 98 12.99 -1.94 -6.27
N SER A 99 13.26 -1.55 -7.52
CA SER A 99 14.46 -1.88 -8.28
C SER A 99 15.66 -1.26 -7.57
N ILE A 100 16.45 -2.10 -6.93
CA ILE A 100 17.79 -1.74 -6.47
C ILE A 100 18.56 -1.30 -7.72
N ILE A 101 19.00 -0.04 -7.75
CA ILE A 101 20.10 0.34 -8.63
C ILE A 101 21.30 -0.40 -8.05
N VAL A 102 21.68 -1.51 -8.70
CA VAL A 102 22.86 -2.29 -8.36
C VAL A 102 24.11 -1.46 -8.69
#